data_AF-A0A920TNX8-F1
#
_entry.id   AF-A0A920TNX8-F1
#
_cell.length_a   1.000
_cell.length_b   1.000
_cell.length_c   1.000
_cell.angle_alpha   90.00
_cell.angle_beta   90.00
_cell.angle_gamma   90.00
#
_symmetry.space_group_name_H-M   'P 1'
#
loop_
_entity.id
_entity.type
_entity.pdbx_description
1 polymer ?
#
loop_
_entity_poly.entity_id
_entity_poly.type
_entity_poly.pdbx_seq_one_letter_code
_entity_poly.pdbx_strand_id
1 'polypeptide(L)' 'MHSGQGGLEDLTSKDRDISNCDLVMWHTFGLTHVPRPEDWPVMPVEYCGFHLIPVGFLIKTRQ' A
#
# COMPACT_ATOMS: atom_id res chain seq x y z
N MET A 1 6.60 1.42 -24.83
CA MET A 1 5.84 1.70 -23.59
C MET A 1 4.70 0.71 -23.53
N HIS A 2 4.48 0.10 -22.37
CA HIS A 2 3.33 -0.78 -22.15
C HIS A 2 2.06 0.09 -22.07
N SER A 3 0.98 -0.33 -22.74
CA SER A 3 -0.28 0.40 -22.91
C SER A 3 -1.17 0.48 -21.66
N GLY A 4 -0.68 0.07 -20.48
CA GLY A 4 -1.44 0.05 -19.23
C GLY A 4 -2.42 -1.13 -19.10
N GLN A 5 -2.35 -2.11 -20.01
CA GLN A 5 -3.20 -3.30 -20.05
C GLN A 5 -2.78 -4.37 -19.01
N GLY A 6 -3.73 -5.01 -18.35
CA GLY A 6 -3.50 -6.04 -17.32
C GLY A 6 -3.20 -5.47 -15.93
N GLY A 7 -3.48 -4.19 -15.69
CA GLY A 7 -3.33 -3.54 -14.39
C GLY A 7 -4.42 -3.92 -13.37
N LEU A 8 -4.42 -3.27 -12.20
CA LEU A 8 -5.41 -3.54 -11.15
C LEU A 8 -6.85 -3.34 -11.63
N GLU A 9 -7.09 -2.36 -12.51
CA GLU A 9 -8.39 -2.11 -13.14
C GLU A 9 -8.90 -3.35 -13.91
N ASP A 10 -8.06 -3.99 -14.71
CA ASP A 10 -8.44 -5.20 -15.45
C ASP A 10 -8.66 -6.39 -14.50
N LEU A 11 -7.85 -6.49 -13.43
CA LEU A 11 -7.95 -7.57 -12.43
C LEU A 11 -9.23 -7.49 -11.58
N THR A 12 -9.77 -6.29 -11.35
CA THR A 12 -10.99 -6.05 -10.56
C THR A 12 -12.26 -5.92 -11.41
N SER A 13 -12.14 -5.72 -12.72
CA SER A 13 -13.26 -5.51 -13.67
C SER A 13 -14.43 -6.49 -13.59
N LYS A 14 -14.18 -7.72 -13.12
CA LYS A 14 -15.18 -8.80 -13.04
C LYS A 14 -16.04 -8.79 -11.78
N ASP A 15 -15.80 -7.87 -10.84
CA ASP A 15 -16.54 -7.76 -9.57
C ASP A 15 -16.75 -9.12 -8.88
N ARG A 16 -15.65 -9.87 -8.74
CA ARG A 16 -15.68 -11.22 -8.18
C ARG A 16 -16.08 -11.16 -6.71
N ASP A 17 -16.91 -12.11 -6.26
CA ASP A 17 -17.22 -12.24 -4.82
C ASP A 17 -15.93 -12.47 -4.01
N ILE A 18 -15.81 -11.70 -2.92
CA ILE A 18 -14.66 -11.69 -2.00
C ILE A 18 -14.97 -12.40 -0.69
N SER A 19 -16.16 -12.98 -0.54
CA SER A 19 -16.56 -13.67 0.69
C SER A 19 -15.87 -15.04 0.83
N ASN A 20 -15.26 -15.30 2.00
CA ASN A 20 -14.66 -16.59 2.39
C ASN A 20 -13.77 -17.26 1.33
N CYS A 21 -12.95 -16.47 0.62
CA CYS A 21 -12.06 -16.97 -0.42
C CYS A 21 -10.61 -16.55 -0.16
N ASP A 22 -9.71 -17.03 -1.00
CA ASP A 22 -8.32 -16.59 -1.01
C ASP A 22 -8.24 -15.17 -1.59
N LEU A 23 -7.62 -14.25 -0.83
CA LEU A 23 -7.66 -12.82 -1.10
C LEU A 23 -6.25 -12.23 -1.17
N VAL A 24 -6.12 -11.24 -2.05
CA VAL A 24 -4.90 -10.42 -2.18
C VAL A 24 -5.27 -8.97 -1.89
N MET A 25 -4.53 -8.33 -1.00
CA MET A 25 -4.68 -6.91 -0.67
C MET A 25 -3.63 -6.07 -1.40
N TRP A 26 -4.07 -4.98 -2.02
CA TRP A 26 -3.22 -3.97 -2.63
C TRP A 26 -3.33 -2.67 -1.82
N HIS A 27 -2.24 -2.20 -1.23
CA HIS A 27 -2.19 -0.93 -0.49
C HIS A 27 -1.30 0.07 -1.25
N THR A 28 -1.88 1.21 -1.63
CA THR A 28 -1.17 2.27 -2.35
C THR A 28 -0.88 3.44 -1.42
N PHE A 29 0.36 3.91 -1.42
CA PHE A 29 0.77 5.13 -0.72
C PHE A 29 1.39 6.12 -1.71
N GLY A 30 1.19 7.41 -1.49
CA GLY A 30 1.75 8.48 -2.32
C GLY A 30 2.05 9.72 -1.49
N LEU A 31 3.14 10.40 -1.83
CA LEU A 31 3.53 11.68 -1.25
C LEU A 31 3.45 12.75 -2.32
N THR A 32 2.89 13.90 -1.97
CA THR A 32 3.06 15.12 -2.77
C THR A 32 4.31 15.84 -2.25
N HIS A 33 5.44 15.62 -2.92
CA HIS A 33 6.70 16.25 -2.52
C HIS A 33 6.78 17.68 -3.05
N VAL A 34 6.62 18.66 -2.17
CA VAL A 34 6.87 20.09 -2.44
C VAL A 34 8.29 20.40 -1.97
N PRO A 35 9.25 20.62 -2.89
CA PRO A 35 10.66 20.77 -2.51
C PRO A 35 10.93 21.97 -1.62
N ARG A 36 11.94 21.85 -0.75
CA ARG A 36 12.38 22.90 0.17
C ARG A 36 13.88 23.19 -0.01
N PRO A 37 14.39 24.38 0.37
CA PRO A 37 15.83 24.68 0.28
C PRO A 37 16.71 23.68 1.02
N GLU A 38 16.21 23.06 2.10
CA GLU A 38 16.92 22.05 2.89
C GLU A 38 17.06 20.71 2.16
N ASP A 39 16.31 20.48 1.08
CA ASP A 39 16.45 19.28 0.23
C ASP A 39 17.72 19.34 -0.65
N TRP A 40 18.42 20.49 -0.64
CA TRP A 40 19.62 20.74 -1.45
C TRP A 40 20.86 20.92 -0.57
N PRO A 41 22.04 20.39 -0.98
CA PRO A 41 22.32 19.59 -2.17
C PRO A 41 21.96 18.11 -2.05
N VAL A 42 21.63 17.66 -0.85
CA VAL A 42 21.26 16.28 -0.56
C VAL A 42 19.99 16.30 0.26
N MET A 43 18.95 15.68 -0.27
CA MET A 43 17.66 15.58 0.40
C MET A 43 17.76 14.70 1.65
N PRO A 44 17.34 15.18 2.83
CA PRO A 44 17.17 14.32 3.99
C PRO A 44 16.12 13.22 3.75
N VAL A 45 16.21 12.11 4.49
CA VAL A 45 15.26 11.00 4.32
C VAL A 45 13.86 11.41 4.78
N GLU A 46 12.87 11.23 3.91
CA GLU A 46 11.45 11.24 4.25
C GLU A 46 10.94 9.81 4.50
N TYR A 47 10.28 9.59 5.64
CA TYR A 47 9.78 8.27 6.03
C TYR A 47 8.28 8.16 5.77
N CYS A 48 7.87 7.09 5.12
CA CYS A 48 6.48 6.66 5.03
C CYS A 48 6.35 5.17 5.27
N GLY A 49 5.28 4.75 5.94
CA GLY A 49 5.04 3.34 6.21
C GLY A 49 3.66 3.08 6.78
N PHE A 50 3.30 1.81 6.83
CA PHE A 50 2.09 1.32 7.46
C PHE A 50 2.41 0.03 8.23
N HIS A 51 1.53 -0.32 9.16
CA HIS A 51 1.64 -1.57 9.92
C HIS A 51 0.39 -2.42 9.71
N LEU A 52 0.59 -3.72 9.54
CA LEU A 52 -0.47 -4.72 9.68
C LEU A 52 -0.48 -5.19 11.13
N ILE A 53 -1.48 -4.74 11.87
CA ILE A 53 -1.63 -5.04 13.29
C ILE A 53 -2.67 -6.16 13.44
N PRO A 54 -2.36 -7.24 14.18
CA PRO A 54 -3.33 -8.30 14.41
C PRO A 54 -4.51 -7.77 15.25
N VAL A 55 -5.73 -8.01 14.77
CA VAL A 55 -6.97 -7.68 15.49
C VAL A 55 -7.73 -8.97 15.75
N GLY A 56 -7.89 -9.35 17.01
CA GLY A 56 -8.58 -10.60 17.40
C GLY A 56 -7.89 -11.90 16.96
N PHE A 57 -6.67 -11.82 16.43
CA PHE A 57 -5.93 -12.99 15.93
C PHE A 57 -5.26 -13.80 17.05
N LEU A 58 -4.86 -13.14 18.15
CA LEU A 58 -4.13 -13.76 19.25
C LEU A 58 -5.01 -13.87 20.51
N ILE A 59 -4.91 -15.00 21.21
CA ILE A 59 -5.64 -15.24 22.47
C ILE A 59 -5.01 -14.47 23.65
N LYS A 60 -3.71 -14.16 23.58
CA LYS A 60 -2.99 -13.39 24.61
C LYS A 60 -1.96 -12.48 23.95
N THR A 61 -1.80 -11.28 24.50
CA THR A 61 -0.68 -10.39 24.16
C THR A 61 0.64 -11.00 24.66
N ARG A 62 1.72 -10.85 23.89
CA ARG A 62 3.05 -11.19 24.41
C ARG A 62 3.38 -10.23 25.57
N GLN A 63 3.79 -10.81 26.69
CA GLN A 63 4.33 -10.09 27.84
C GLN A 63 5.78 -9.71 27.56
#